data_AF-A0A7X9TUY6-F1
#
_entry.id   AF-A0A7X9TUY6-F1
#
_cell.length_a   1.000
_cell.length_b   1.000
_cell.length_c   1.000
_cell.angle_alpha   90.00
_cell.angle_beta   90.00
_cell.angle_gamma   90.00
#
_symmetry.space_group_name_H-M   'P 1'
#
loop_
_entity.id
_entity.type
_entity.pdbx_description
1 polymer ?
#
loop_
_entity_poly.entity_id
_entity_poly.type
_entity_poly.pdbx_seq_one_letter_code
_entity_poly.pdbx_strand_id
1 'polypeptide(L)'
;MDGMGVPRYVSPLYALIRDNNVTEGGIKNYCVTDDVALVVDRAVAKLATRDAQMGNFIWLYFGAKWPALRIARENDMGEAEARELIKAGVAWVDCAIEVFREVA
;
A
#
# COMPACT_ATOMS: atom_id res chain seq x y z
N MET A 1 -7.43 2.02 -6.16
CA MET A 1 -6.25 1.61 -6.93
C MET A 1 -6.00 2.64 -8.03
N ASP A 2 -5.29 3.71 -7.69
CA ASP A 2 -4.72 4.61 -8.70
C ASP A 2 -3.34 4.08 -9.07
N GLY A 3 -2.88 4.37 -10.29
CA GLY A 3 -1.59 3.88 -10.78
C GLY A 3 -1.58 2.43 -11.27
N MET A 4 -2.72 1.73 -11.34
CA MET A 4 -2.78 0.36 -11.92
C MET A 4 -2.51 0.29 -13.43
N GLY A 5 -2.12 1.39 -14.08
CA GLY A 5 -1.97 1.46 -15.55
C GLY A 5 -3.27 1.31 -16.34
N VAL A 6 -4.40 1.03 -15.66
CA VAL A 6 -5.73 0.87 -16.28
C VAL A 6 -6.55 2.14 -16.03
N PRO A 7 -6.91 2.90 -17.07
CA PRO A 7 -7.77 4.07 -16.94
C PRO A 7 -9.13 3.68 -16.37
N ARG A 8 -9.49 4.20 -15.19
CA ARG A 8 -10.84 4.07 -14.64
C ARG A 8 -11.68 5.24 -15.16
N TYR A 9 -12.54 4.97 -16.15
CA TYR A 9 -13.54 5.89 -16.71
C TYR A 9 -13.08 7.35 -16.86
N VAL A 10 -12.25 7.62 -17.88
CA VAL A 10 -11.87 8.98 -18.25
C VAL A 10 -12.94 9.58 -19.15
N SER A 11 -13.96 10.20 -18.55
CA SER A 11 -14.83 11.12 -19.30
C SER A 11 -14.10 12.46 -19.42
N PRO A 12 -13.89 13.01 -20.63
CA PRO A 12 -13.35 14.37 -20.79
C PRO A 12 -14.16 15.42 -20.02
N LEU A 13 -15.48 15.21 -19.89
CA LEU A 13 -16.36 16.08 -19.11
C LEU A 13 -16.06 16.02 -17.61
N TYR A 14 -15.70 14.83 -17.09
CA TYR A 14 -15.30 14.69 -15.68
C TYR A 14 -14.03 15.49 -15.38
N ALA A 15 -13.05 15.49 -16.29
CA ALA A 15 -11.85 16.31 -16.14
C ALA A 15 -12.19 17.82 -16.10
N LEU A 16 -13.04 18.29 -17.02
CA LEU A 16 -13.50 19.68 -17.04
C LEU A 16 -14.22 20.08 -15.75
N ILE A 17 -15.12 19.24 -15.24
CA ILE A 17 -15.86 19.51 -14.00
C ILE A 17 -14.92 19.53 -12.80
N ARG A 18 -13.98 18.57 -12.69
CA ARG A 18 -13.01 18.50 -11.59
C ARG A 18 -12.11 19.73 -11.56
N ASP A 19 -11.63 20.17 -12.72
CA ASP A 19 -10.62 21.24 -12.81
C ASP A 19 -11.23 22.64 -12.65
N ASN A 20 -12.54 22.81 -12.92
CA ASN A 20 -13.22 24.10 -12.90
C ASN A 20 -14.23 24.28 -11.76
N ASN A 21 -14.40 23.29 -10.87
CA ASN A 21 -15.32 23.37 -9.74
C ASN A 21 -14.55 23.23 -8.43
N VAL A 22 -15.01 23.90 -7.37
CA VAL A 22 -14.41 23.75 -6.03
C VAL A 22 -14.87 22.42 -5.45
N THR A 23 -14.17 21.33 -5.80
CA THR A 23 -14.40 20.02 -5.23
C THR A 23 -13.52 19.82 -4.00
N GLU A 24 -14.12 19.43 -2.87
CA GLU A 24 -13.38 18.98 -1.69
C GLU A 24 -12.54 17.74 -2.04
N GLY A 25 -11.24 17.78 -1.71
CA GLY A 25 -10.30 16.67 -1.96
C GLY A 25 -9.23 16.93 -3.04
N GLY A 26 -9.41 17.95 -3.89
CA GLY A 26 -8.39 18.43 -4.83
C GLY A 26 -7.81 17.36 -5.78
N ILE A 27 -6.71 17.72 -6.46
CA ILE A 27 -5.90 16.73 -7.18
C ILE A 27 -5.13 15.91 -6.14
N LYS A 28 -5.16 14.58 -6.27
CA LYS A 28 -4.39 13.69 -5.40
C LYS A 28 -2.91 14.04 -5.47
N ASN A 29 -2.32 14.32 -4.31
CA ASN A 29 -0.91 14.62 -4.19
C ASN A 29 -0.20 13.39 -3.62
N TYR A 30 0.77 12.85 -4.36
CA TYR A 30 1.59 11.72 -3.91
C TYR A 30 2.90 12.28 -3.35
N CYS A 31 3.24 11.91 -2.12
CA CYS A 31 4.46 12.39 -1.46
C CYS A 31 5.65 11.41 -1.55
N VAL A 32 5.41 10.19 -2.02
CA VAL A 32 6.44 9.14 -2.15
C VAL A 32 7.09 9.24 -3.54
N THR A 33 8.40 9.44 -3.58
CA THR A 33 9.19 9.43 -4.83
C THR A 33 9.49 7.99 -5.27
N ASP A 34 9.81 7.81 -6.55
CA ASP A 34 10.13 6.48 -7.11
C ASP A 34 11.28 5.80 -6.36
N ASP A 35 12.32 6.54 -5.97
CA ASP A 35 13.45 6.00 -5.20
C ASP A 35 13.01 5.46 -3.83
N VAL A 36 12.14 6.20 -3.12
CA VAL A 36 11.58 5.75 -1.83
C VAL A 36 10.68 4.53 -2.04
N ALA A 37 9.91 4.51 -3.14
CA ALA A 37 9.09 3.36 -3.51
C ALA A 37 9.95 2.09 -3.74
N LEU A 38 11.10 2.21 -4.41
CA LEU A 38 12.03 1.09 -4.63
C LEU A 38 12.61 0.54 -3.31
N VAL A 39 12.92 1.42 -2.35
CA VAL A 39 13.39 1.01 -1.02
C VAL A 39 12.32 0.19 -0.29
N VAL A 40 11.07 0.65 -0.31
CA VAL A 40 9.93 -0.06 0.29
C VAL A 40 9.68 -1.39 -0.41
N ASP A 41 9.67 -1.42 -1.73
CA ASP A 41 9.47 -2.65 -2.51
C ASP A 41 10.53 -3.70 -2.19
N ARG A 42 11.80 -3.29 -2.11
CA ARG A 42 12.91 -4.17 -1.69
C ARG A 42 12.71 -4.71 -0.27
N ALA A 43 12.24 -3.89 0.67
CA ALA A 43 11.97 -4.35 2.03
C ALA A 43 10.84 -5.39 2.03
N VAL A 44 9.72 -5.13 1.36
CA VAL A 44 8.60 -6.07 1.27
C VAL A 44 9.01 -7.38 0.57
N ALA A 45 9.83 -7.32 -0.49
CA ALA A 45 10.35 -8.52 -1.15
C ALA A 45 11.22 -9.38 -0.23
N LYS A 46 12.08 -8.75 0.58
CA LYS A 46 12.86 -9.45 1.61
C LYS A 46 11.96 -10.06 2.69
N LEU A 47 10.91 -9.34 3.11
CA LEU A 47 9.94 -9.86 4.06
C LEU A 47 9.22 -11.09 3.48
N ALA A 48 8.74 -11.02 2.25
CA ALA A 48 8.06 -12.14 1.57
C ALA A 48 8.98 -13.35 1.37
N THR A 49 10.28 -13.13 1.18
CA THR A 49 11.27 -14.22 1.11
C THR A 49 11.49 -14.90 2.46
N ARG A 50 11.45 -14.12 3.56
CA ARG A 50 11.60 -14.63 4.93
C ARG A 50 10.32 -15.29 5.44
N ASP A 51 9.18 -14.66 5.19
CA ASP A 51 7.83 -15.07 5.60
C ASP A 51 6.83 -14.65 4.51
N ALA A 52 6.48 -15.61 3.66
CA ALA A 52 5.60 -15.38 2.53
C ALA A 52 4.20 -14.91 2.97
N GLN A 53 3.69 -15.42 4.10
CA GLN A 53 2.36 -15.07 4.59
C GLN A 53 2.33 -13.61 5.05
N MET A 54 3.32 -13.21 5.86
CA MET A 54 3.43 -11.84 6.37
C MET A 54 3.68 -10.84 5.24
N GLY A 55 4.57 -11.15 4.30
CA GLY A 55 4.80 -10.31 3.11
C GLY A 55 3.54 -10.13 2.25
N ASN A 56 2.82 -11.23 2.00
CA ASN A 56 1.56 -11.19 1.26
C ASN A 56 0.48 -10.37 1.98
N PHE A 57 0.41 -10.44 3.31
CA PHE A 57 -0.57 -9.69 4.10
C PHE A 57 -0.31 -8.19 4.02
N ILE A 58 0.95 -7.77 4.04
CA ILE A 58 1.34 -6.36 3.83
C ILE A 58 0.92 -5.89 2.44
N TRP A 59 1.18 -6.68 1.40
CA TRP A 59 0.76 -6.37 0.03
C TRP A 59 -0.77 -6.27 -0.10
N LEU A 60 -1.52 -7.23 0.44
CA LEU A 60 -2.99 -7.23 0.40
C LEU A 60 -3.57 -6.03 1.15
N TYR A 61 -3.03 -5.71 2.32
CA TYR A 61 -3.55 -4.65 3.17
C TYR A 61 -3.23 -3.26 2.60
N PHE A 62 -1.98 -2.99 2.22
CA PHE A 62 -1.56 -1.66 1.76
C PHE A 62 -1.63 -1.47 0.25
N GLY A 63 -1.24 -2.47 -0.53
CA GLY A 63 -1.27 -2.44 -1.99
C GLY A 63 -2.69 -2.62 -2.52
N ALA A 64 -3.30 -3.78 -2.23
CA ALA A 64 -4.65 -4.10 -2.70
C ALA A 64 -5.77 -3.39 -1.90
N LYS A 65 -5.44 -2.73 -0.78
CA LYS A 65 -6.39 -2.04 0.12
C LYS A 65 -7.48 -2.95 0.67
N TRP A 66 -7.17 -4.22 0.91
CA TRP A 66 -8.11 -5.14 1.54
C TRP A 66 -8.23 -4.84 3.04
N PRO A 67 -9.44 -4.85 3.62
CA PRO A 67 -9.58 -4.79 5.06
C PRO A 67 -9.03 -6.06 5.70
N ALA A 68 -8.50 -5.96 6.93
CA ALA A 68 -7.92 -7.09 7.66
C ALA A 68 -8.92 -8.26 7.81
N LEU A 69 -10.21 -7.97 7.99
CA LEU A 69 -11.27 -8.98 8.04
C LEU A 69 -11.35 -9.80 6.75
N ARG A 70 -11.17 -9.18 5.59
CA ARG A 70 -11.15 -9.91 4.31
C ARG A 70 -9.92 -10.81 4.23
N ILE A 71 -8.74 -10.28 4.56
CA ILE A 71 -7.50 -11.04 4.56
C ILE A 71 -7.63 -12.27 5.48
N ALA A 72 -8.19 -12.09 6.67
CA ALA A 72 -8.42 -13.17 7.62
C ALA A 72 -9.35 -14.26 7.07
N ARG A 73 -10.47 -13.87 6.44
CA ARG A 73 -11.43 -14.81 5.82
C ARG A 73 -10.82 -15.60 4.67
N GLU A 74 -10.02 -14.96 3.81
CA GLU A 74 -9.38 -15.61 2.66
C GLU A 74 -8.21 -16.53 3.07
N ASN A 75 -7.81 -16.49 4.34
CA ASN A 75 -6.75 -17.33 4.90
C ASN A 75 -7.23 -18.18 6.09
N ASP A 76 -8.55 -18.38 6.22
CA ASP A 76 -9.19 -19.22 7.24
C ASP A 76 -8.71 -18.96 8.69
N MET A 77 -8.50 -17.68 9.04
CA MET A 77 -7.96 -17.27 10.34
C MET A 77 -8.79 -16.20 11.04
N GLY A 78 -8.46 -15.93 12.31
CA GLY A 78 -9.08 -14.87 13.08
C GLY A 78 -8.65 -13.47 12.61
N GLU A 79 -9.57 -12.50 12.65
CA GLU A 79 -9.24 -11.12 12.28
C GLU A 79 -8.15 -10.53 13.18
N ALA A 80 -8.18 -10.84 14.48
CA ALA A 80 -7.17 -10.40 15.43
C ALA A 80 -5.77 -10.93 15.06
N GLU A 81 -5.69 -12.22 14.71
CA GLU A 81 -4.45 -12.86 14.27
C GLU A 81 -3.90 -12.22 12.99
N ALA A 82 -4.75 -11.98 11.99
CA ALA A 82 -4.35 -11.29 10.78
C ALA A 82 -3.83 -9.86 11.07
N ARG A 83 -4.47 -9.13 11.99
CA ARG A 83 -4.00 -7.80 12.41
C ARG A 83 -2.65 -7.85 13.12
N GLU A 84 -2.41 -8.85 13.96
CA GLU A 84 -1.12 -9.03 14.63
C GLU A 84 -0.01 -9.33 13.63
N LEU A 85 -0.24 -10.21 12.63
CA LEU A 85 0.72 -10.45 11.55
C LEU A 85 0.99 -9.19 10.72
N ILE A 86 -0.04 -8.40 10.41
CA ILE A 86 0.13 -7.12 9.69
C ILE A 86 0.96 -6.13 10.53
N LYS A 87 0.69 -5.99 11.83
CA LYS A 87 1.47 -5.10 12.71
C LYS A 87 2.92 -5.54 12.81
N ALA A 88 3.17 -6.85 12.95
CA ALA A 88 4.51 -7.42 12.97
C ALA A 88 5.26 -7.15 11.65
N GLY A 89 4.57 -7.31 10.52
CA GLY A 89 5.12 -6.97 9.21
C GLY A 89 5.44 -5.48 9.05
N VAL A 90 4.58 -4.59 9.54
CA VAL A 90 4.83 -3.13 9.55
C VAL A 90 6.06 -2.81 10.38
N ALA A 91 6.18 -3.34 11.59
CA ALA A 91 7.34 -3.12 12.46
C ALA A 91 8.64 -3.65 11.83
N TRP A 92 8.57 -4.79 11.14
CA TRP A 92 9.72 -5.33 10.43
C TRP A 92 10.15 -4.43 9.27
N VAL A 93 9.20 -3.95 8.46
CA VAL A 93 9.49 -3.05 7.32
C VAL A 93 10.07 -1.73 7.82
N ASP A 94 9.50 -1.14 8.87
CA ASP A 94 9.99 0.08 9.51
C ASP A 94 11.46 -0.04 9.93
N CYS A 95 11.80 -1.14 10.62
CA CYS A 95 13.19 -1.44 10.99
C CYS A 95 14.09 -1.66 9.76
N ALA A 96 13.60 -2.33 8.72
CA ALA A 96 14.38 -2.66 7.53
C ALA A 96 14.71 -1.43 6.67
N ILE A 97 13.86 -0.40 6.69
CA ILE A 97 14.08 0.84 5.93
C ILE A 97 14.87 1.89 6.70
N GLU A 98 15.01 1.77 8.02
CA GLU A 98 15.70 2.76 8.86
C GLU A 98 17.15 3.02 8.41
N VAL A 99 17.83 1.98 7.91
CA VAL A 99 19.20 2.11 7.34
C VAL A 99 19.25 3.07 6.14
N PHE A 100 18.17 3.20 5.38
CA PHE A 100 18.09 4.12 4.25
C PHE A 100 17.72 5.55 4.68
N ARG A 101 17.09 5.70 5.85
CA ARG A 101 16.75 7.00 6.41
C ARG A 101 17.98 7.75 6.91
N GLU A 102 18.98 7.05 7.42
CA GLU A 102 20.25 7.67 7.86
C GLU A 102 21.11 8.20 6.70
N VAL A 103 20.84 7.74 5.47
CA VAL A 103 21.64 8.05 4.26
C VAL A 103 20.97 9.11 3.38
N ALA A 104 19.67 9.35 3.56
CA ALA A 104 18.86 10.34 2.81
C ALA A 104 18.90 11.72 3.47
#